data_AF-A0A8J5XRA6-F1
#
_entry.id   AF-A0A8J5XRA6-F1
#
_cell.length_a   1.000
_cell.length_b   1.000
_cell.length_c   1.000
_cell.angle_alpha   90.00
_cell.angle_beta   90.00
_cell.angle_gamma   90.00
#
_symmetry.space_group_name_H-M   'P 1'
#
loop_
_entity.id
_entity.type
_entity.pdbx_description
1 polymer ?
#
loop_
_entity_poly.entity_id
_entity_poly.type
_entity_poly.pdbx_seq_one_letter_code
_entity_poly.pdbx_strand_id
1 'polypeptide(L)'
;MKSGTSKTTLGAGALTALGALCLGALSATLYRYPLLPLRTDDLEWSVAWLAMTCIDYYGAALCLCAVIFSTEDLNRAIIWSALCLLLGAPFCCLWLAWQLASKGTIALAGPPQDSLYE
;
A
#
# COMPACT_ATOMS: atom_id res chain seq x y z
N MET A 1 27.55 7.38 -14.30
CA MET A 1 26.73 6.31 -13.69
C MET A 1 26.72 6.43 -12.15
N LYS A 2 25.85 7.29 -11.58
CA LYS A 2 25.63 7.38 -10.10
C LYS A 2 24.24 7.92 -9.69
N SER A 3 23.35 8.18 -10.66
CA SER A 3 22.05 8.86 -10.44
C SER A 3 20.92 7.91 -9.99
N GLY A 4 21.04 6.60 -10.19
CA GLY A 4 19.98 5.63 -9.89
C GLY A 4 19.80 5.30 -8.41
N THR A 5 20.90 5.20 -7.65
CA THR A 5 20.89 4.72 -6.27
C THR A 5 20.11 5.63 -5.31
N SER A 6 20.14 6.95 -5.53
CA SER A 6 19.53 7.92 -4.61
C SER A 6 17.99 7.84 -4.57
N LYS A 7 17.33 7.50 -5.69
CA LYS A 7 15.86 7.45 -5.77
C LYS A 7 15.31 6.19 -5.12
N THR A 8 15.98 5.06 -5.31
CA THR A 8 15.59 3.78 -4.71
C THR A 8 15.75 3.82 -3.19
N THR A 9 16.84 4.41 -2.69
CA THR A 9 17.05 4.59 -1.24
C THR A 9 16.01 5.53 -0.63
N LEU A 10 15.63 6.61 -1.32
CA LEU A 10 14.58 7.53 -0.86
C LEU A 10 13.21 6.83 -0.77
N GLY A 11 12.83 6.07 -1.81
CA GLY A 11 11.57 5.32 -1.82
C GLY A 11 11.49 4.27 -0.73
N ALA A 12 12.57 3.49 -0.54
CA ALA A 12 12.66 2.50 0.53
C ALA A 12 12.58 3.16 1.92
N GLY A 13 13.26 4.29 2.10
CA GLY A 13 13.19 5.08 3.34
C GLY A 13 11.78 5.58 3.64
N ALA A 14 11.07 6.11 2.65
CA ALA A 14 9.70 6.59 2.80
C ALA A 14 8.72 5.46 3.17
N LEU A 15 8.80 4.31 2.50
CA LEU A 15 7.95 3.14 2.81
C LEU A 15 8.26 2.56 4.20
N THR A 16 9.53 2.55 4.59
CA THR A 16 9.93 2.11 5.95
C THR A 16 9.38 3.06 7.01
N ALA A 17 9.49 4.38 6.78
CA ALA A 17 8.94 5.38 7.68
C ALA A 17 7.41 5.27 7.79
N LEU A 18 6.72 5.07 6.67
CA LEU A 18 5.27 4.84 6.64
C LEU A 18 4.89 3.61 7.49
N GLY A 19 5.58 2.49 7.31
CA GLY A 19 5.35 1.28 8.11
C GLY A 19 5.58 1.50 9.61
N ALA A 20 6.65 2.21 9.97
CA ALA A 20 6.91 2.56 11.37
C ALA A 20 5.81 3.46 11.97
N LEU A 21 5.29 4.42 11.19
CA LEU A 21 4.19 5.28 11.62
C LEU A 21 2.89 4.49 11.82
N CYS A 22 2.52 3.62 10.88
CA CYS A 22 1.34 2.75 10.99
C CYS A 22 1.45 1.81 12.20
N LEU A 23 2.62 1.20 12.42
CA LEU A 23 2.87 0.34 13.58
C LEU A 23 2.79 1.11 14.90
N GLY A 24 3.37 2.31 14.94
CA GLY A 24 3.29 3.20 16.10
C GLY A 24 1.84 3.61 16.41
N ALA A 25 1.07 3.98 15.38
CA ALA A 25 -0.35 4.31 15.51
C ALA A 25 -1.15 3.11 16.03
N LEU A 26 -0.95 1.92 15.47
CA LEU A 26 -1.61 0.70 15.92
C LEU A 26 -1.27 0.36 17.37
N SER A 27 0.01 0.45 17.74
CA SER A 27 0.48 0.19 19.10
C SER A 27 -0.13 1.18 20.10
N ALA A 28 -0.19 2.47 19.75
CA ALA A 28 -0.81 3.50 20.57
C ALA A 28 -2.33 3.30 20.73
N THR A 29 -3.02 2.93 19.65
CA THR A 29 -4.44 2.59 19.68
C THR A 29 -4.70 1.38 20.57
N LEU A 30 -3.93 0.29 20.41
CA LEU A 30 -4.05 -0.92 21.24
C LEU A 30 -3.79 -0.63 22.73
N TYR A 31 -2.80 0.20 23.04
CA TYR A 31 -2.46 0.55 24.42
C TYR A 31 -3.56 1.36 25.11
N ARG A 32 -4.18 2.31 24.40
CA ARG A 32 -5.22 3.20 24.96
C ARG A 32 -6.63 2.60 24.89
N TYR A 33 -6.93 1.91 23.80
CA TYR A 33 -8.23 1.34 23.47
C TYR A 33 -8.06 -0.14 23.14
N PRO A 34 -7.92 -1.02 24.16
CA PRO A 34 -7.77 -2.45 23.94
C PRO A 34 -8.85 -2.99 23.02
N LEU A 35 -8.46 -3.81 22.05
CA LEU A 35 -9.40 -4.35 21.07
C LEU A 35 -10.48 -5.23 21.73
N LEU A 36 -10.12 -5.91 22.83
CA LEU A 36 -11.00 -6.81 23.55
C LEU A 36 -11.15 -6.42 25.04
N PRO A 37 -12.35 -6.58 25.63
CA PRO A 37 -13.61 -6.94 24.96
C PRO A 37 -14.09 -5.82 24.02
N LEU A 38 -14.85 -6.19 22.97
CA LEU A 38 -15.38 -5.21 22.01
C LEU A 38 -16.30 -4.20 22.72
N ARG A 39 -16.11 -2.91 22.47
CA ARG A 39 -16.88 -1.82 23.08
C ARG A 39 -17.60 -0.98 22.01
N THR A 40 -18.53 -1.59 21.29
CA THR A 40 -19.26 -0.92 20.19
C THR A 40 -20.15 0.24 20.65
N ASP A 41 -20.50 0.28 21.94
CA ASP A 41 -21.30 1.35 22.54
C ASP A 41 -20.43 2.52 23.05
N ASP A 42 -19.10 2.38 23.02
CA ASP A 42 -18.15 3.41 23.41
C ASP A 42 -17.74 4.21 22.18
N LEU A 43 -18.12 5.49 22.16
CA LEU A 43 -17.85 6.40 21.05
C LEU A 43 -16.35 6.64 20.85
N GLU A 44 -15.58 6.82 21.93
CA GLU A 44 -14.15 7.09 21.83
C GLU A 44 -13.40 5.88 21.29
N TRP A 45 -13.74 4.69 21.80
CA TRP A 45 -13.20 3.43 21.31
C TRP A 45 -13.52 3.23 19.82
N SER A 46 -14.78 3.47 19.43
CA SER A 46 -15.25 3.28 18.05
C SER A 46 -14.57 4.26 17.08
N VAL A 47 -14.43 5.53 17.45
CA VAL A 47 -13.73 6.53 16.65
C VAL A 47 -12.24 6.20 16.52
N ALA A 48 -11.59 5.76 17.60
CA ALA A 48 -10.18 5.38 17.59
C ALA A 48 -9.92 4.21 16.63
N TRP A 49 -10.75 3.16 16.69
CA TRP A 49 -10.61 1.98 15.82
C TRP A 49 -11.02 2.27 14.37
N LEU A 50 -12.01 3.13 14.13
CA LEU A 50 -12.35 3.60 12.79
C LEU A 50 -11.19 4.38 12.17
N ALA A 51 -10.62 5.33 12.92
CA ALA A 51 -9.46 6.11 12.46
C ALA A 51 -8.26 5.20 12.18
N MET A 52 -7.99 4.23 13.07
CA MET A 52 -6.92 3.25 12.88
C MET A 52 -7.16 2.38 11.63
N THR A 53 -8.39 1.96 11.37
CA THR A 53 -8.74 1.22 10.16
C THR A 53 -8.49 2.04 8.89
N CYS A 54 -8.83 3.33 8.90
CA CYS A 54 -8.50 4.24 7.80
C CYS A 54 -6.98 4.38 7.60
N ILE A 55 -6.22 4.55 8.68
CA ILE A 55 -4.75 4.64 8.63
C ILE A 55 -4.15 3.36 8.04
N ASP A 56 -4.63 2.20 8.46
CA ASP A 56 -4.17 0.90 7.96
C ASP A 56 -4.47 0.74 6.47
N TYR A 57 -5.70 1.09 6.06
CA TYR A 57 -6.09 1.10 4.65
C TYR A 57 -5.19 2.00 3.80
N TYR A 58 -5.02 3.27 4.20
CA TYR A 58 -4.20 4.23 3.44
C TYR A 58 -2.72 3.87 3.46
N GLY A 59 -2.21 3.30 4.55
CA GLY A 59 -0.85 2.76 4.62
C GLY A 59 -0.62 1.68 3.57
N ALA A 60 -1.50 0.68 3.51
CA ALA A 60 -1.43 -0.38 2.51
C ALA A 60 -1.67 0.14 1.08
N ALA A 61 -2.63 1.05 0.88
CA ALA A 61 -2.95 1.63 -0.41
C ALA A 61 -1.79 2.45 -0.98
N LEU A 62 -1.05 3.20 -0.14
CA LEU A 62 0.14 3.94 -0.57
C LEU A 62 1.28 3.00 -1.00
N CYS A 63 1.46 1.86 -0.33
CA CYS A 63 2.38 0.82 -0.78
C CYS A 63 2.00 0.29 -2.17
N LEU A 64 0.71 0.04 -2.41
CA LEU A 64 0.22 -0.37 -3.73
C LEU A 64 0.40 0.73 -4.79
N CYS A 65 0.17 2.00 -4.43
CA CYS A 65 0.42 3.12 -5.33
C CYS A 65 1.90 3.19 -5.75
N ALA A 66 2.84 2.95 -4.84
CA ALA A 66 4.26 2.89 -5.17
C ALA A 66 4.55 1.81 -6.23
N VAL A 67 3.91 0.64 -6.11
CA VAL A 67 3.98 -0.42 -7.13
C VAL A 67 3.38 0.05 -8.45
N ILE A 68 2.17 0.61 -8.43
CA ILE A 68 1.48 1.13 -9.62
C ILE A 68 2.38 2.11 -10.39
N PHE A 69 2.97 3.09 -9.70
CA PHE A 69 3.88 4.07 -10.29
C PHE A 69 5.18 3.46 -10.85
N SER A 70 5.59 2.29 -10.35
CA SER A 70 6.77 1.58 -10.86
C SER A 70 6.47 0.70 -12.08
N THR A 71 5.19 0.34 -12.31
CA THR A 71 4.80 -0.63 -13.34
C THR A 71 3.98 -0.07 -14.50
N GLU A 72 3.42 1.13 -14.34
CA GLU A 72 2.50 1.75 -15.30
C GLU A 72 3.05 3.08 -15.85
N ASP A 73 2.58 3.46 -17.05
CA ASP A 73 2.79 4.82 -17.57
C ASP A 73 2.15 5.85 -16.65
N LEU A 74 2.75 7.06 -16.60
CA LEU A 74 2.38 8.12 -15.65
C LEU A 74 0.86 8.40 -15.58
N ASN A 75 0.19 8.49 -16.74
CA ASN A 75 -1.26 8.75 -16.79
C ASN A 75 -2.08 7.63 -16.13
N ARG A 76 -1.73 6.37 -16.42
CA ARG A 76 -2.39 5.20 -15.84
C ARG A 76 -2.08 5.09 -14.36
N ALA A 77 -0.83 5.37 -13.97
CA ALA A 77 -0.41 5.34 -12.59
C ALA A 77 -1.20 6.34 -11.74
N ILE A 78 -1.40 7.57 -12.23
CA ILE A 78 -2.20 8.61 -11.57
C ILE A 78 -3.66 8.15 -11.44
N ILE A 79 -4.27 7.68 -12.53
CA ILE A 79 -5.68 7.26 -12.53
C ILE A 79 -5.90 6.10 -11.55
N TRP A 80 -5.11 5.03 -11.65
CA TRP A 80 -5.26 3.86 -10.79
C TRP A 80 -4.99 4.19 -9.32
N SER A 81 -3.97 4.99 -9.03
CA SER A 81 -3.68 5.43 -7.66
C SER A 81 -4.82 6.28 -7.09
N ALA A 82 -5.38 7.21 -7.87
CA ALA A 82 -6.52 8.00 -7.45
C ALA A 82 -7.76 7.13 -7.18
N LEU A 83 -8.04 6.15 -8.04
CA LEU A 83 -9.13 5.20 -7.83
C LEU A 83 -8.92 4.38 -6.55
N CYS A 84 -7.71 3.88 -6.29
CA CYS A 84 -7.40 3.15 -5.05
C CYS A 84 -7.58 4.04 -3.81
N LEU A 85 -7.06 5.27 -3.82
CA LEU A 85 -7.11 6.16 -2.67
C LEU A 85 -8.52 6.70 -2.39
N LEU A 86 -9.36 6.91 -3.41
CA LEU A 86 -10.69 7.51 -3.26
C LEU A 86 -11.82 6.49 -3.17
N LEU A 87 -11.73 5.38 -3.90
CA LEU A 87 -12.82 4.41 -4.06
C LEU A 87 -12.55 3.08 -3.35
N GLY A 88 -11.38 2.91 -2.75
CA GLY A 88 -11.16 1.82 -1.81
C GLY A 88 -10.64 0.53 -2.45
N ALA A 89 -10.69 -0.53 -1.65
CA ALA A 89 -10.28 -1.89 -2.00
C ALA A 89 -10.85 -2.45 -3.32
N PRO A 90 -12.10 -2.17 -3.75
CA PRO A 90 -12.62 -2.67 -5.02
C PRO A 90 -11.74 -2.29 -6.22
N PHE A 91 -11.17 -1.08 -6.23
CA PHE A 91 -10.30 -0.62 -7.31
C PHE A 91 -8.87 -1.14 -7.19
N CYS A 92 -8.38 -1.38 -5.97
CA CYS A 92 -7.12 -2.11 -5.77
C CYS A 92 -7.20 -3.52 -6.38
N CYS A 93 -8.29 -4.23 -6.13
CA CYS A 93 -8.55 -5.56 -6.69
C CYS A 93 -8.71 -5.50 -8.21
N LEU A 94 -9.45 -4.51 -8.73
CA LEU A 94 -9.65 -4.35 -10.16
C LEU A 94 -8.33 -4.07 -10.90
N TRP A 95 -7.47 -3.23 -10.33
CA TRP A 95 -6.15 -2.98 -10.90
C TRP A 95 -5.33 -4.27 -10.96
N LEU A 96 -5.32 -5.07 -9.89
CA LEU A 96 -4.58 -6.34 -9.86
C LEU A 96 -5.13 -7.36 -10.85
N ALA A 97 -6.46 -7.46 -10.99
CA ALA A 97 -7.11 -8.32 -11.97
C ALA A 97 -6.78 -7.86 -13.41
N TRP A 98 -6.77 -6.55 -13.65
CA TRP A 98 -6.37 -5.97 -14.93
C TRP A 98 -4.89 -6.24 -15.25
N GLN A 99 -4.01 -6.16 -14.25
CA GLN A 99 -2.59 -6.52 -14.40
C GLN A 99 -2.43 -7.99 -14.80
N LEU A 100 -3.15 -8.89 -14.12
CA LEU A 100 -3.13 -10.31 -14.43
C LEU A 100 -3.67 -10.60 -15.84
N ALA A 101 -4.77 -9.95 -16.23
CA ALA A 101 -5.36 -10.12 -17.56
C ALA A 101 -4.46 -9.57 -18.68
N SER A 102 -3.75 -8.46 -18.42
CA SER A 102 -2.95 -7.77 -19.44
C SER A 102 -1.54 -8.34 -19.57
N LYS A 103 -0.91 -8.72 -18.46
CA LYS A 103 0.50 -9.16 -18.40
C LYS A 103 0.64 -10.68 -18.17
N GLY A 104 -0.44 -11.37 -17.83
CA GLY A 104 -0.43 -12.82 -17.54
C GLY A 104 0.27 -13.18 -16.22
N THR A 105 0.72 -12.20 -15.43
CA THR A 105 1.43 -12.40 -14.17
C THR A 105 1.28 -11.19 -13.24
N ILE A 106 1.40 -11.45 -11.94
CA ILE A 106 1.49 -10.43 -10.87
C ILE A 106 2.90 -10.36 -10.26
N ALA A 107 3.86 -11.10 -10.82
CA ALA A 107 5.24 -11.08 -10.34
C ALA A 107 5.87 -9.69 -10.54
N LEU A 108 6.40 -9.12 -9.46
CA LEU A 108 7.05 -7.79 -9.46
C LEU A 108 8.50 -7.84 -9.96
N ALA A 109 9.14 -9.00 -9.82
CA ALA A 109 10.39 -9.31 -10.50
C ALA A 109 10.05 -10.25 -11.65
N GLY A 110 10.31 -9.83 -12.89
CA GLY A 110 10.39 -10.78 -14.00
C GLY A 110 11.52 -11.80 -13.72
N PRO A 111 11.53 -12.97 -14.36
CA PRO A 111 12.71 -13.82 -14.32
C PRO A 111 13.94 -12.99 -14.73
N PRO A 112 15.13 -13.24 -14.13
CA PRO A 112 16.34 -12.59 -14.59
C PRO A 112 16.46 -12.78 -16.10
N GLN A 113 16.79 -11.71 -16.82
CA GLN A 113 16.79 -11.66 -18.28
C GLN A 113 17.69 -12.74 -18.92
N ASP A 114 18.60 -13.32 -18.12
CA ASP A 114 19.50 -14.42 -18.47
C ASP A 114 18.81 -15.78 -18.62
N SER A 115 17.58 -15.99 -18.11
CA SER A 115 16.88 -17.29 -18.15
C SER A 115 15.93 -17.45 -19.36
N LEU A 116 15.94 -16.52 -20.31
CA LEU A 116 15.16 -16.62 -21.56
C LEU A 116 15.98 -17.14 -22.74
N TYR A 117 17.24 -17.51 -22.51
CA TYR A 117 18.18 -18.04 -23.50
C TYR A 117 18.80 -19.40 -23.11
N GLU A 118 18.27 -20.07 -22.08
CA GLU A 118 18.62 -21.46 -21.73
C GLU A 118 17.51 -22.44 -22.15
#